data_AF-A0A972TK72-F1
#
_entry.id   AF-A0A972TK72-F1
#
_cell.length_a   1.000
_cell.length_b   1.000
_cell.length_c   1.000
_cell.angle_alpha   90.00
_cell.angle_beta   90.00
_cell.angle_gamma   90.00
#
_symmetry.space_group_name_H-M   'P 1'
#
loop_
_entity.id
_entity.type
_entity.pdbx_description
1 polymer ?
#
loop_
_entity_poly.entity_id
_entity_poly.type
_entity_poly.pdbx_seq_one_letter_code
_entity_poly.pdbx_strand_id
1 'polypeptide(L)'
;MESNRISSLAVAIVLLLVTMPGIVLAATEIPSTGSFTIPNEDPSITSVELWSTGTGAAQATLMSPQTQYNVKVAATDNNTFNDLNTLKVTIYYDADGTYDEGDRPGTGNTQSCAILTWTNGGSFTIDPSASTTWAVVSGSCSAPSLTSSTGTFEFHFKPGKVATENNGNDEWHIYAIATDGAAGTGDNYQEDREMNWYGEVSGVTATTSFGTVPLGCSGSVSGAVSATYISNGPYDEQVRSDATMTGQDSAATLTLHTSGTSPGASQFALKADDDDTVADSVQVQSDYYTTINNSGTQTGEAGITQANNHLWLWLYESGIISEEYQGTLYYRIINGL
;
A
#
# COMPACT_ATOMS: atom_id res chain seq x y z
N MET A 1 82.58 114.80 0.36
CA MET A 1 82.28 114.82 1.80
C MET A 1 80.90 114.22 1.98
N GLU A 2 80.80 113.35 2.96
CA GLU A 2 79.71 112.42 3.29
C GLU A 2 78.29 113.03 3.28
N SER A 3 77.28 112.20 3.01
CA SER A 3 76.42 111.66 4.08
C SER A 3 75.02 111.25 3.57
N ASN A 4 74.80 109.94 3.53
CA ASN A 4 73.65 109.21 4.09
C ASN A 4 72.22 109.81 4.02
N ARG A 5 71.32 109.02 3.40
CA ARG A 5 70.32 108.12 4.05
C ARG A 5 68.85 108.29 3.59
N ILE A 6 68.18 107.12 3.47
CA ILE A 6 66.74 106.84 3.75
C ILE A 6 65.76 107.31 2.64
N SER A 7 64.78 106.57 2.11
CA SER A 7 64.14 105.30 2.46
C SER A 7 63.32 104.73 1.31
N SER A 8 63.08 103.43 1.43
CA SER A 8 62.10 102.53 0.82
C SER A 8 60.72 103.13 0.43
N LEU A 9 60.15 102.67 -0.69
CA LEU A 9 58.73 102.30 -0.73
C LEU A 9 58.47 101.18 -1.75
N ALA A 10 57.88 100.11 -1.23
CA ALA A 10 57.43 98.93 -1.94
C ALA A 10 56.20 99.23 -2.81
N VAL A 11 56.11 98.57 -3.97
CA VAL A 11 54.84 98.36 -4.66
C VAL A 11 54.56 96.86 -4.67
N ALA A 12 53.50 96.51 -3.95
CA ALA A 12 52.97 95.16 -3.82
C ALA A 12 52.39 94.68 -5.15
N ILE A 13 52.85 93.51 -5.63
CA ILE A 13 52.15 92.74 -6.65
C ILE A 13 51.04 91.99 -5.93
N VAL A 14 49.81 92.48 -6.07
CA VAL A 14 48.59 91.78 -5.67
C VAL A 14 48.39 90.62 -6.65
N LEU A 15 48.73 89.41 -6.21
CA LEU A 15 48.38 88.17 -6.91
C LEU A 15 46.88 87.91 -6.69
N LEU A 16 46.05 88.38 -7.62
CA LEU A 16 44.64 88.02 -7.66
C LEU A 16 44.56 86.55 -8.13
N LEU A 17 44.48 85.63 -7.17
CA LEU A 17 44.11 84.24 -7.42
C LEU A 17 42.66 84.25 -7.94
N VAL A 18 42.49 84.21 -9.25
CA VAL A 18 41.19 83.90 -9.86
C VAL A 18 40.89 82.45 -9.51
N THR A 19 39.99 82.23 -8.56
CA THR A 19 39.36 80.92 -8.35
C THR A 19 38.60 80.59 -9.62
N MET A 20 39.24 79.88 -10.56
CA MET A 20 38.49 79.23 -11.63
C MET A 20 37.54 78.24 -10.94
N PRO A 21 36.22 78.32 -11.14
CA PRO A 21 35.34 77.23 -10.74
C PRO A 21 35.83 76.00 -11.51
N GLY A 22 36.34 75.00 -10.79
CA GLY A 22 36.58 73.70 -11.38
C GLY A 22 35.28 73.24 -12.03
N ILE A 23 35.33 72.87 -13.30
CA ILE A 23 34.19 72.23 -13.97
C ILE A 23 33.96 70.92 -13.23
N VAL A 24 33.03 70.93 -12.28
CA VAL A 24 32.44 69.70 -11.75
C VAL A 24 31.56 69.18 -12.88
N LEU A 25 32.08 68.22 -13.64
CA LEU A 25 31.23 67.33 -14.43
C LEU A 25 30.35 66.59 -13.43
N ALA A 26 29.12 67.08 -13.21
CA ALA A 26 28.10 66.29 -12.56
C ALA A 26 27.99 64.99 -13.34
N ALA A 27 28.06 63.84 -12.67
CA ALA A 27 27.81 62.56 -13.32
C ALA A 27 26.41 62.63 -13.95
N THR A 28 26.34 62.73 -15.28
CA THR A 28 25.09 62.78 -16.07
C THR A 28 24.49 61.40 -16.31
N GLU A 29 24.77 60.44 -15.43
CA GLU A 29 24.18 59.12 -15.50
C GLU A 29 22.97 59.09 -14.56
N ILE A 30 21.79 59.30 -15.14
CA ILE A 30 20.51 58.99 -14.48
C ILE A 30 20.21 57.53 -14.83
N PRO A 31 20.20 56.59 -13.87
CA PRO A 31 19.91 55.20 -14.17
C PRO A 31 18.47 55.06 -14.66
N SER A 32 18.28 54.43 -15.81
CA SER A 32 16.97 53.95 -16.26
C SER A 32 16.79 52.51 -15.80
N THR A 33 15.68 52.21 -15.13
CA THR A 33 15.29 50.83 -14.82
C THR A 33 14.19 50.39 -15.76
N GLY A 34 14.24 49.13 -16.17
CA GLY A 34 13.18 48.45 -16.92
C GLY A 34 12.68 47.26 -16.12
N SER A 35 11.42 46.88 -16.33
CA SER A 35 10.84 45.68 -15.73
C SER A 35 9.99 44.93 -16.77
N PHE A 36 9.87 43.61 -16.59
CA PHE A 36 8.97 42.73 -17.33
C PHE A 36 8.44 41.65 -16.38
N THR A 37 7.38 40.97 -16.78
CA THR A 37 6.79 39.82 -16.06
C THR A 37 6.74 38.62 -17.00
N ILE A 38 6.97 37.43 -16.45
CA ILE A 38 6.77 36.16 -17.16
C ILE A 38 5.41 35.62 -16.70
N PRO A 39 4.53 35.16 -17.62
CA PRO A 39 3.28 34.51 -17.23
C PRO A 39 3.51 33.17 -16.51
N ASN A 40 2.47 32.65 -15.87
CA ASN A 40 2.44 31.25 -15.41
C ASN A 40 2.48 30.31 -16.61
N GLU A 41 3.15 29.17 -16.47
CA GLU A 41 3.13 28.09 -17.46
C GLU A 41 2.57 26.83 -16.82
N ASP A 42 1.67 26.14 -17.53
CA ASP A 42 1.04 24.94 -17.01
C ASP A 42 2.08 23.80 -16.87
N PRO A 43 1.98 22.96 -15.83
CA PRO A 43 2.86 21.80 -15.70
C PRO A 43 2.51 20.72 -16.73
N SER A 44 3.45 19.80 -16.97
CA SER A 44 3.24 18.62 -17.80
C SER A 44 3.79 17.37 -17.09
N ILE A 45 3.11 16.24 -17.25
CA ILE A 45 3.63 14.92 -16.82
C ILE A 45 4.13 14.16 -18.04
N THR A 46 5.41 13.79 -18.01
CA THR A 46 6.10 13.14 -19.14
C THR A 46 6.14 11.62 -19.01
N SER A 47 6.05 11.07 -17.79
CA SER A 47 5.86 9.64 -17.57
C SER A 47 5.26 9.32 -16.21
N VAL A 48 4.57 8.17 -16.15
CA VAL A 48 4.08 7.52 -14.94
C VAL A 48 4.54 6.07 -14.96
N GLU A 49 5.26 5.64 -13.94
CA GLU A 49 5.83 4.30 -13.89
C GLU A 49 5.74 3.66 -12.50
N LEU A 50 5.20 2.44 -12.44
CA LEU A 50 5.24 1.59 -11.26
C LEU A 50 6.57 0.84 -11.17
N TRP A 51 7.17 0.86 -9.99
CA TRP A 51 8.43 0.20 -9.68
C TRP A 51 8.31 -0.65 -8.41
N SER A 52 8.95 -1.81 -8.44
CA SER A 52 9.28 -2.58 -7.23
C SER A 52 10.33 -1.82 -6.40
N THR A 53 10.40 -2.11 -5.11
CA THR A 53 11.37 -1.50 -4.18
C THR A 53 12.38 -2.52 -3.67
N GLY A 54 13.52 -2.03 -3.15
CA GLY A 54 14.59 -2.86 -2.59
C GLY A 54 15.68 -3.25 -3.59
N THR A 55 16.48 -4.26 -3.23
CA THR A 55 17.59 -4.75 -4.06
C THR A 55 17.04 -5.39 -5.33
N GLY A 56 17.43 -4.87 -6.50
CA GLY A 56 16.92 -5.34 -7.78
C GLY A 56 15.64 -4.65 -8.25
N ALA A 57 15.33 -3.47 -7.71
CA ALA A 57 14.22 -2.63 -8.15
C ALA A 57 14.17 -2.48 -9.68
N ALA A 58 13.00 -2.78 -10.24
CA ALA A 58 12.67 -2.72 -11.66
C ALA A 58 11.23 -2.24 -11.83
N GLN A 59 10.86 -1.81 -13.04
CA GLN A 59 9.46 -1.55 -13.37
C GLN A 59 8.63 -2.80 -13.09
N ALA A 60 7.48 -2.62 -12.45
CA ALA A 60 6.59 -3.69 -12.06
C ALA A 60 5.31 -3.60 -12.88
N THR A 61 4.84 -4.76 -13.34
CA THR A 61 3.51 -4.94 -13.93
C THR A 61 2.53 -5.53 -12.92
N LEU A 62 3.04 -6.15 -11.85
CA LEU A 62 2.27 -6.90 -10.87
C LEU A 62 2.58 -6.41 -9.45
N MET A 63 1.51 -6.16 -8.69
CA MET A 63 1.53 -5.76 -7.29
C MET A 63 1.11 -6.92 -6.39
N SER A 64 1.59 -6.90 -5.15
CA SER A 64 1.09 -7.77 -4.08
C SER A 64 0.63 -6.91 -2.91
N PRO A 65 -0.55 -7.18 -2.33
CA PRO A 65 -0.98 -6.55 -1.10
C PRO A 65 0.11 -6.57 -0.02
N GLN A 66 0.20 -5.47 0.74
CA GLN A 66 1.14 -5.26 1.84
C GLN A 66 2.64 -5.27 1.46
N THR A 67 2.96 -5.37 0.17
CA THR A 67 4.33 -5.20 -0.37
C THR A 67 4.56 -3.76 -0.81
N GLN A 68 5.77 -3.22 -0.61
CA GLN A 68 6.07 -1.82 -0.93
C GLN A 68 6.43 -1.63 -2.41
N TYR A 69 5.78 -0.67 -3.05
CA TYR A 69 6.03 -0.21 -4.42
C TYR A 69 6.30 1.30 -4.45
N ASN A 70 6.68 1.81 -5.63
CA ASN A 70 6.94 3.21 -5.91
C ASN A 70 6.30 3.59 -7.24
N VAL A 71 5.45 4.62 -7.27
CA VAL A 71 5.08 5.29 -8.52
C VAL A 71 6.01 6.48 -8.75
N LYS A 72 6.76 6.42 -9.84
CA LYS A 72 7.61 7.52 -10.31
C LYS A 72 6.85 8.35 -11.32
N VAL A 73 6.76 9.65 -11.07
CA VAL A 73 6.09 10.62 -11.94
C VAL A 73 7.11 11.64 -12.40
N ALA A 74 7.50 11.57 -13.66
CA ALA A 74 8.38 12.57 -14.27
C ALA A 74 7.55 13.76 -14.74
N ALA A 75 7.91 14.96 -14.29
CA ALA A 75 7.16 16.19 -14.59
C ALA A 75 8.08 17.29 -15.10
N THR A 76 7.48 18.27 -15.78
CA THR A 76 8.11 19.51 -16.20
C THR A 76 7.21 20.70 -15.89
N ASP A 77 7.83 21.83 -15.57
CA ASP A 77 7.17 23.10 -15.32
C ASP A 77 8.13 24.23 -15.75
N ASN A 78 7.75 25.02 -16.76
CA ASN A 78 8.67 25.97 -17.41
C ASN A 78 9.08 27.12 -16.47
N ASN A 79 8.25 27.48 -15.49
CA ASN A 79 8.51 28.54 -14.51
C ASN A 79 8.88 28.00 -13.12
N THR A 80 9.25 26.71 -13.04
CA THR A 80 9.73 25.92 -11.88
C THR A 80 8.63 25.34 -11.02
N PHE A 81 8.91 24.23 -10.34
CA PHE A 81 7.94 23.57 -9.45
C PHE A 81 7.54 24.36 -8.18
N ASN A 82 7.98 25.61 -8.01
CA ASN A 82 7.74 26.37 -6.79
C ASN A 82 6.29 26.83 -6.63
N ASP A 83 5.55 26.94 -7.74
CA ASP A 83 4.15 27.32 -7.80
C ASP A 83 3.21 26.14 -8.05
N LEU A 84 3.74 24.92 -8.24
CA LEU A 84 2.93 23.70 -8.16
C LEU A 84 2.13 23.70 -6.85
N ASN A 85 0.84 23.36 -6.91
CA ASN A 85 0.03 23.22 -5.70
C ASN A 85 0.00 21.76 -5.23
N THR A 86 -0.31 20.85 -6.16
CA THR A 86 -0.45 19.42 -5.87
C THR A 86 0.01 18.54 -7.02
N LEU A 87 0.44 17.32 -6.69
CA LEU A 87 0.55 16.21 -7.62
C LEU A 87 -0.21 15.02 -7.02
N LYS A 88 -1.17 14.47 -7.77
CA LYS A 88 -1.98 13.33 -7.36
C LYS A 88 -1.69 12.12 -8.24
N VAL A 89 -1.59 10.95 -7.63
CA VAL A 89 -1.49 9.64 -8.30
C VAL A 89 -2.69 8.81 -7.86
N THR A 90 -3.55 8.45 -8.81
CA THR A 90 -4.73 7.60 -8.60
C THR A 90 -4.42 6.21 -9.12
N ILE A 91 -4.39 5.23 -8.23
CA ILE A 91 -4.22 3.81 -8.53
C ILE A 91 -5.59 3.17 -8.37
N TYR A 92 -6.18 2.66 -9.45
CA TYR A 92 -7.57 2.21 -9.40
C TYR A 92 -7.79 0.92 -10.19
N TYR A 93 -8.73 0.11 -9.69
CA TYR A 93 -9.20 -1.12 -10.29
C TYR A 93 -10.27 -0.80 -11.33
N ASP A 94 -10.15 -1.43 -12.49
CA ASP A 94 -11.08 -1.40 -13.60
C ASP A 94 -11.52 -2.82 -13.94
N ALA A 95 -12.82 -3.05 -13.87
CA ALA A 95 -13.42 -4.38 -14.05
C ALA A 95 -13.67 -4.74 -15.52
N ASP A 96 -13.60 -3.78 -16.45
CA ASP A 96 -13.73 -4.10 -17.89
C ASP A 96 -12.37 -4.20 -18.60
N GLY A 97 -11.30 -3.80 -17.91
CA GLY A 97 -9.91 -3.92 -18.36
C GLY A 97 -9.52 -2.96 -19.46
N THR A 98 -10.37 -2.00 -19.80
CA THR A 98 -10.11 -1.05 -20.87
C THR A 98 -10.08 0.34 -20.29
N TYR A 99 -8.87 0.89 -20.19
CA TYR A 99 -8.69 2.26 -19.72
C TYR A 99 -9.63 3.25 -20.43
N ASP A 100 -10.52 3.86 -19.65
CA ASP A 100 -11.25 5.08 -19.99
C ASP A 100 -10.91 6.16 -18.94
N GLU A 101 -10.54 7.34 -19.42
CA GLU A 101 -10.29 8.50 -18.56
C GLU A 101 -11.52 8.83 -17.70
N GLY A 102 -12.73 8.54 -18.21
CA GLY A 102 -14.00 8.73 -17.52
C GLY A 102 -14.19 7.85 -16.28
N ASP A 103 -13.50 6.72 -16.18
CA ASP A 103 -13.71 5.72 -15.12
C ASP A 103 -12.85 5.97 -13.88
N ARG A 104 -11.95 6.95 -13.94
CA ARG A 104 -11.09 7.33 -12.81
C ARG A 104 -11.94 7.75 -11.59
N PRO A 105 -11.81 7.05 -10.45
CA PRO A 105 -12.51 7.44 -9.23
C PRO A 105 -12.01 8.79 -8.69
N GLY A 106 -12.94 9.62 -8.21
CA GLY A 106 -12.62 10.90 -7.57
C GLY A 106 -12.26 10.81 -6.08
N THR A 107 -12.47 9.65 -5.45
CA THR A 107 -12.25 9.38 -4.03
C THR A 107 -11.69 7.98 -3.84
N GLY A 108 -10.86 7.80 -2.83
CA GLY A 108 -10.30 6.50 -2.47
C GLY A 108 -11.36 5.48 -2.02
N ASN A 109 -11.07 4.20 -2.24
CA ASN A 109 -11.85 3.05 -1.84
C ASN A 109 -10.90 1.92 -1.42
N THR A 110 -11.14 1.29 -0.27
CA THR A 110 -10.25 0.26 0.28
C THR A 110 -10.00 -0.92 -0.66
N GLN A 111 -10.97 -1.23 -1.52
CA GLN A 111 -10.90 -2.32 -2.49
C GLN A 111 -10.44 -1.85 -3.87
N SER A 112 -10.96 -0.72 -4.36
CA SER A 112 -10.80 -0.36 -5.78
C SER A 112 -10.01 0.90 -6.08
N CYS A 113 -9.57 1.70 -5.09
CA CYS A 113 -8.89 2.95 -5.41
C CYS A 113 -8.01 3.49 -4.28
N ALA A 114 -6.77 3.85 -4.60
CA ALA A 114 -5.90 4.65 -3.74
C ALA A 114 -5.43 5.92 -4.45
N ILE A 115 -5.58 7.07 -3.79
CA ILE A 115 -5.13 8.37 -4.30
C ILE A 115 -4.01 8.87 -3.42
N LEU A 116 -2.78 8.84 -3.93
CA LEU A 116 -1.62 9.44 -3.29
C LEU A 116 -1.54 10.91 -3.66
N THR A 117 -1.34 11.78 -2.69
CA THR A 117 -1.25 13.24 -2.93
C THR A 117 0.02 13.79 -2.33
N TRP A 118 0.82 14.45 -3.16
CA TRP A 118 1.84 15.39 -2.75
C TRP A 118 1.25 16.80 -2.77
N THR A 119 1.54 17.57 -1.73
CA THR A 119 1.19 18.99 -1.64
C THR A 119 2.45 19.81 -1.47
N ASN A 120 2.52 20.96 -2.14
CA ASN A 120 3.62 21.89 -1.99
C ASN A 120 3.80 22.28 -0.52
N GLY A 121 5.06 22.32 -0.07
CA GLY A 121 5.42 22.26 1.35
C GLY A 121 5.85 20.85 1.82
N GLY A 122 5.70 19.82 1.00
CA GLY A 122 6.40 18.53 1.16
C GLY A 122 5.61 17.42 1.87
N SER A 123 4.29 17.52 1.99
CA SER A 123 3.47 16.47 2.60
C SER A 123 3.02 15.44 1.57
N PHE A 124 3.17 14.16 1.91
CA PHE A 124 2.61 13.03 1.16
C PHE A 124 1.48 12.39 1.97
N THR A 125 0.34 12.16 1.32
CA THR A 125 -0.86 11.57 1.92
C THR A 125 -1.45 10.51 1.01
N ILE A 126 -2.38 9.71 1.53
CA ILE A 126 -3.11 8.68 0.79
C ILE A 126 -4.60 8.73 1.16
N ASP A 127 -5.47 8.48 0.19
CA ASP A 127 -6.91 8.27 0.37
C ASP A 127 -7.27 6.91 -0.26
N PRO A 128 -7.90 5.96 0.46
CA PRO A 128 -8.42 6.06 1.82
C PRO A 128 -7.30 6.23 2.86
N SER A 129 -7.60 6.98 3.93
CA SER A 129 -6.68 7.21 5.05
C SER A 129 -7.14 6.60 6.38
N ALA A 130 -8.40 6.17 6.46
CA ALA A 130 -9.01 5.63 7.66
C ALA A 130 -9.57 4.23 7.41
N SER A 131 -9.50 3.37 8.43
CA SER A 131 -10.01 1.99 8.38
C SER A 131 -9.51 1.20 7.17
N THR A 132 -8.25 1.42 6.80
CA THR A 132 -7.62 0.78 5.65
C THR A 132 -6.21 0.33 5.97
N THR A 133 -5.75 -0.65 5.20
CA THR A 133 -4.37 -1.13 5.21
C THR A 133 -3.56 -0.61 4.02
N TRP A 134 -4.16 0.19 3.14
CA TRP A 134 -3.42 1.04 2.22
C TRP A 134 -2.53 2.00 3.01
N ALA A 135 -1.28 2.13 2.58
CA ALA A 135 -0.32 2.96 3.31
C ALA A 135 0.60 3.72 2.37
N VAL A 136 0.78 5.01 2.64
CA VAL A 136 1.90 5.79 2.11
C VAL A 136 3.12 5.54 2.98
N VAL A 137 4.27 5.24 2.36
CA VAL A 137 5.56 5.12 3.05
C VAL A 137 6.24 6.49 2.96
N SER A 138 5.72 7.44 3.72
CA SER A 138 6.06 8.87 3.61
C SER A 138 7.57 9.13 3.75
N GLY A 139 8.27 8.40 4.61
CA GLY A 139 9.72 8.52 4.78
C GLY A 139 10.57 8.07 3.57
N SER A 140 9.96 7.38 2.60
CA SER A 140 10.60 7.01 1.34
C SER A 140 10.12 7.88 0.17
N CYS A 141 9.02 8.61 0.33
CA CYS A 141 8.52 9.49 -0.73
C CYS A 141 9.46 10.68 -0.93
N SER A 142 9.57 11.16 -2.16
CA SER A 142 10.42 12.31 -2.48
C SER A 142 9.83 13.17 -3.59
N ALA A 143 10.16 14.46 -3.54
CA ALA A 143 9.83 15.44 -4.57
C ALA A 143 11.13 16.08 -5.06
N PRO A 144 11.19 16.53 -6.32
CA PRO A 144 12.33 17.25 -6.85
C PRO A 144 12.50 18.62 -6.17
N SER A 145 13.63 19.28 -6.43
CA SER A 145 13.83 20.66 -5.96
C SER A 145 12.76 21.58 -6.54
N LEU A 146 12.13 22.39 -5.70
CA LEU A 146 11.13 23.37 -6.13
C LEU A 146 11.71 24.47 -7.04
N THR A 147 13.03 24.62 -7.07
CA THR A 147 13.71 25.57 -7.99
C THR A 147 14.05 24.97 -9.35
N SER A 148 13.76 23.69 -9.57
CA SER A 148 13.96 23.00 -10.84
C SER A 148 12.70 23.11 -11.71
N SER A 149 12.90 23.07 -13.02
CA SER A 149 11.82 23.02 -14.03
C SER A 149 11.53 21.60 -14.51
N THR A 150 12.33 20.61 -14.10
CA THR A 150 12.15 19.19 -14.43
C THR A 150 12.55 18.34 -13.24
N GLY A 151 11.94 17.17 -13.10
CA GLY A 151 12.25 16.26 -12.00
C GLY A 151 11.27 15.11 -11.88
N THR A 152 11.49 14.29 -10.86
CA THR A 152 10.69 13.09 -10.60
C THR A 152 10.17 13.12 -9.19
N PHE A 153 8.85 12.96 -9.05
CA PHE A 153 8.19 12.70 -7.79
C PHE A 153 8.12 11.19 -7.58
N GLU A 154 8.46 10.72 -6.39
CA GLU A 154 8.43 9.30 -6.03
C GLU A 154 7.41 9.07 -4.91
N PHE A 155 6.35 8.34 -5.23
CA PHE A 155 5.26 7.98 -4.32
C PHE A 155 5.43 6.53 -3.87
N HIS A 156 5.97 6.34 -2.67
CA HIS A 156 6.11 5.01 -2.09
C HIS A 156 4.87 4.62 -1.31
N PHE A 157 4.37 3.40 -1.56
CA PHE A 157 3.12 2.93 -0.98
C PHE A 157 3.09 1.42 -0.80
N LYS A 158 2.08 0.93 -0.07
CA LYS A 158 1.71 -0.48 0.03
C LYS A 158 0.24 -0.65 -0.35
N PRO A 159 -0.10 -1.54 -1.29
CA PRO A 159 -1.50 -1.87 -1.55
C PRO A 159 -2.18 -2.47 -0.32
N GLY A 160 -3.46 -2.14 -0.12
CA GLY A 160 -4.25 -2.66 0.99
C GLY A 160 -4.47 -4.17 0.89
N LYS A 161 -4.72 -4.83 2.03
CA LYS A 161 -5.02 -6.27 2.15
C LYS A 161 -6.19 -6.71 1.28
N VAL A 162 -7.14 -5.81 1.05
CA VAL A 162 -8.35 -6.08 0.26
C VAL A 162 -8.36 -5.34 -1.08
N ALA A 163 -7.21 -4.83 -1.54
CA ALA A 163 -7.09 -4.26 -2.88
C ALA A 163 -7.40 -5.35 -3.92
N THR A 164 -8.53 -5.22 -4.63
CA THR A 164 -9.13 -6.24 -5.49
C THR A 164 -8.11 -6.98 -6.35
N GLU A 165 -8.12 -8.30 -6.26
CA GLU A 165 -7.36 -9.18 -7.15
C GLU A 165 -7.84 -9.00 -8.60
N ASN A 166 -6.93 -9.10 -9.56
CA ASN A 166 -7.33 -9.22 -10.96
C ASN A 166 -7.94 -10.59 -11.25
N ASN A 167 -9.10 -10.63 -11.89
CA ASN A 167 -9.69 -11.87 -12.39
C ASN A 167 -10.02 -11.74 -13.89
N GLY A 168 -9.42 -12.57 -14.72
CA GLY A 168 -9.66 -12.53 -16.16
C GLY A 168 -9.12 -11.26 -16.81
N ASN A 169 -10.01 -10.38 -17.26
CA ASN A 169 -9.65 -9.14 -17.97
C ASN A 169 -9.59 -7.92 -17.04
N ASP A 170 -9.89 -8.05 -15.76
CA ASP A 170 -9.81 -6.92 -14.85
C ASP A 170 -8.38 -6.40 -14.76
N GLU A 171 -8.21 -5.08 -14.66
CA GLU A 171 -6.90 -4.43 -14.62
C GLU A 171 -6.84 -3.32 -13.57
N TRP A 172 -5.63 -2.96 -13.16
CA TRP A 172 -5.36 -1.76 -12.39
C TRP A 172 -4.68 -0.72 -13.27
N HIS A 173 -5.06 0.53 -13.12
CA HIS A 173 -4.47 1.66 -13.83
C HIS A 173 -3.90 2.68 -12.86
N ILE A 174 -2.92 3.44 -13.33
CA ILE A 174 -2.26 4.50 -12.57
C ILE A 174 -2.38 5.78 -13.37
N TYR A 175 -3.10 6.77 -12.84
CA TYR A 175 -3.24 8.08 -13.43
C TYR A 175 -2.55 9.12 -12.56
N ALA A 176 -1.76 10.02 -13.14
CA ALA A 176 -1.14 11.12 -12.43
C ALA A 176 -1.58 12.47 -13.00
N ILE A 177 -1.80 13.45 -12.13
CA ILE A 177 -2.08 14.84 -12.51
C ILE A 177 -1.31 15.80 -11.60
N ALA A 178 -0.67 16.78 -12.22
CA ALA A 178 -0.06 17.93 -11.57
C ALA A 178 -0.99 19.14 -11.73
N THR A 179 -1.09 19.96 -10.69
CA THR A 179 -1.88 21.21 -10.70
C THR A 179 -1.06 22.32 -10.09
N ASP A 180 -0.92 23.44 -10.79
CA ASP A 180 -0.23 24.63 -10.29
C ASP A 180 -1.13 25.59 -9.50
N GLY A 181 -0.53 26.67 -9.01
CA GLY A 181 -1.22 27.72 -8.23
C GLY A 181 -2.18 28.58 -9.06
N ALA A 182 -2.07 28.57 -10.39
CA ALA A 182 -3.00 29.20 -11.32
C ALA A 182 -4.12 28.26 -11.81
N ALA A 183 -4.14 27.01 -11.31
CA ALA A 183 -5.01 25.92 -11.72
C ALA A 183 -4.74 25.39 -13.15
N GLY A 184 -3.55 25.65 -13.70
CA GLY A 184 -3.02 24.93 -14.84
C GLY A 184 -2.76 23.47 -14.48
N THR A 185 -2.93 22.57 -15.45
CA THR A 185 -2.83 21.12 -15.20
C THR A 185 -2.07 20.40 -16.31
N GLY A 186 -1.37 19.33 -15.92
CA GLY A 186 -0.84 18.35 -16.84
C GLY A 186 -0.93 16.95 -16.26
N ASP A 187 -1.21 15.97 -17.10
CA ASP A 187 -1.47 14.61 -16.70
C ASP A 187 -0.83 13.57 -17.63
N ASN A 188 -0.76 12.35 -17.14
CA ASN A 188 -0.32 11.17 -17.86
C ASN A 188 -0.75 9.93 -17.07
N TYR A 189 -0.63 8.74 -17.68
CA TYR A 189 -1.13 7.51 -17.08
C TYR A 189 -0.25 6.31 -17.43
N GLN A 190 -0.54 5.20 -16.76
CA GLN A 190 0.04 3.90 -17.00
C GLN A 190 -1.04 2.82 -16.80
N GLU A 191 -1.28 2.02 -17.84
CA GLU A 191 -2.34 1.01 -17.89
C GLU A 191 -1.81 -0.40 -17.56
N ASP A 192 -2.70 -1.39 -17.52
CA ASP A 192 -2.41 -2.83 -17.50
C ASP A 192 -1.57 -3.30 -16.30
N ARG A 193 -1.94 -2.89 -15.08
CA ARG A 193 -1.31 -3.39 -13.85
C ARG A 193 -2.14 -4.49 -13.21
N GLU A 194 -1.45 -5.40 -12.57
CA GLU A 194 -2.06 -6.55 -11.90
C GLU A 194 -1.86 -6.47 -10.38
N MET A 195 -2.71 -7.17 -9.65
CA MET A 195 -2.75 -7.32 -8.21
C MET A 195 -2.94 -8.80 -7.89
N ASN A 196 -1.93 -9.40 -7.25
CA ASN A 196 -1.98 -10.79 -6.81
C ASN A 196 -3.07 -11.02 -5.76
N TRP A 197 -3.59 -12.25 -5.72
CA TRP A 197 -4.41 -12.71 -4.61
C TRP A 197 -3.66 -12.62 -3.27
N TYR A 198 -4.39 -12.23 -2.25
CA TYR A 198 -3.98 -12.17 -0.87
C TYR A 198 -5.06 -12.82 0.00
N GLY A 199 -4.60 -13.62 0.96
CA GLY A 199 -5.45 -14.24 1.97
C GLY A 199 -4.76 -14.28 3.32
N GLU A 200 -5.51 -13.99 4.37
CA GLU A 200 -5.08 -14.06 5.76
C GLU A 200 -6.13 -14.79 6.60
N VAL A 201 -5.66 -15.67 7.48
CA VAL A 201 -6.49 -16.29 8.52
C VAL A 201 -6.01 -15.82 9.89
N SER A 202 -6.92 -15.36 10.72
CA SER A 202 -6.66 -14.92 12.09
C SER A 202 -7.80 -15.29 13.03
N GLY A 203 -7.66 -15.02 14.32
CA GLY A 203 -8.75 -15.21 15.30
C GLY A 203 -9.28 -16.65 15.38
N VAL A 204 -8.44 -17.64 15.05
CA VAL A 204 -8.82 -19.05 15.11
C VAL A 204 -9.04 -19.44 16.58
N THR A 205 -10.17 -20.07 16.89
CA THR A 205 -10.44 -20.59 18.24
C THR A 205 -9.30 -21.51 18.68
N ALA A 206 -8.65 -21.15 19.79
CA ALA A 206 -7.41 -21.81 20.23
C ALA A 206 -7.61 -23.28 20.62
N THR A 207 -8.77 -23.61 21.18
CA THR A 207 -9.10 -24.96 21.64
C THR A 207 -10.57 -25.24 21.39
N THR A 208 -10.87 -26.41 20.81
CA THR A 208 -12.22 -26.96 20.78
C THR A 208 -12.23 -28.33 21.45
N SER A 209 -13.39 -28.74 21.96
CA SER A 209 -13.58 -30.02 22.63
C SER A 209 -14.81 -30.72 22.09
N PHE A 210 -14.71 -32.04 21.97
CA PHE A 210 -15.85 -32.93 21.73
C PHE A 210 -16.52 -33.38 23.04
N GLY A 211 -15.98 -32.98 24.19
CA GLY A 211 -16.42 -33.47 25.50
C GLY A 211 -16.14 -34.96 25.70
N THR A 212 -17.03 -35.64 26.43
CA THR A 212 -16.96 -37.10 26.61
C THR A 212 -17.62 -37.79 25.43
N VAL A 213 -16.85 -38.58 24.69
CA VAL A 213 -17.30 -39.26 23.47
C VAL A 213 -17.27 -40.78 23.66
N PRO A 214 -18.37 -41.52 23.40
CA PRO A 214 -18.37 -42.97 23.51
C PRO A 214 -17.61 -43.63 22.34
N LEU A 215 -17.04 -44.81 22.60
CA LEU A 215 -16.51 -45.68 21.55
C LEU A 215 -17.63 -46.10 20.59
N GLY A 216 -17.29 -46.26 19.31
CA GLY A 216 -18.25 -46.57 18.26
C GLY A 216 -19.16 -45.41 17.84
N CYS A 217 -18.95 -44.19 18.36
CA CYS A 217 -19.71 -43.03 17.92
C CYS A 217 -19.44 -42.72 16.45
N SER A 218 -20.46 -42.29 15.72
CA SER A 218 -20.32 -41.79 14.34
C SER A 218 -20.95 -40.39 14.26
N GLY A 219 -20.15 -39.35 14.43
CA GLY A 219 -20.60 -37.96 14.29
C GLY A 219 -20.78 -37.19 15.59
N SER A 220 -19.91 -37.41 16.58
CA SER A 220 -19.88 -36.53 17.76
C SER A 220 -19.35 -35.16 17.34
N VAL A 221 -20.11 -34.09 17.60
CA VAL A 221 -19.76 -32.74 17.14
C VAL A 221 -18.86 -32.04 18.15
N SER A 222 -17.86 -31.31 17.67
CA SER A 222 -17.08 -30.41 18.52
C SER A 222 -17.88 -29.17 18.94
N GLY A 223 -17.34 -28.41 19.88
CA GLY A 223 -17.67 -26.99 19.95
C GLY A 223 -17.33 -26.27 18.64
N ALA A 224 -18.06 -25.20 18.32
CA ALA A 224 -17.84 -24.41 17.12
C ALA A 224 -16.43 -23.78 17.12
N VAL A 225 -15.71 -23.87 16.01
CA VAL A 225 -14.42 -23.21 15.81
C VAL A 225 -14.66 -21.93 15.02
N SER A 226 -14.36 -20.79 15.64
CA SER A 226 -14.33 -19.52 14.92
C SER A 226 -13.02 -19.31 14.19
N ALA A 227 -13.04 -18.70 13.01
CA ALA A 227 -11.87 -18.14 12.33
C ALA A 227 -12.28 -16.86 11.58
N THR A 228 -11.35 -15.91 11.43
CA THR A 228 -11.57 -14.69 10.65
C THR A 228 -10.71 -14.70 9.41
N TYR A 229 -11.35 -14.51 8.25
CA TYR A 229 -10.74 -14.56 6.93
C TYR A 229 -10.71 -13.15 6.34
N ILE A 230 -9.57 -12.76 5.78
CA ILE A 230 -9.42 -11.55 4.95
C ILE A 230 -8.94 -11.99 3.58
N SER A 231 -9.60 -11.57 2.51
CA SER A 231 -9.15 -11.82 1.15
C SER A 231 -9.47 -10.65 0.21
N ASN A 232 -8.61 -10.42 -0.78
CA ASN A 232 -8.86 -9.46 -1.85
C ASN A 232 -9.57 -10.05 -3.09
N GLY A 233 -9.93 -11.33 -3.05
CA GLY A 233 -10.62 -12.02 -4.16
C GLY A 233 -11.47 -13.19 -3.64
N PRO A 234 -12.02 -14.01 -4.55
CA PRO A 234 -12.65 -15.28 -4.18
C PRO A 234 -11.68 -16.20 -3.42
N TYR A 235 -12.20 -17.02 -2.51
CA TYR A 235 -11.36 -17.93 -1.73
C TYR A 235 -12.06 -19.23 -1.33
N ASP A 236 -11.23 -20.27 -1.18
CA ASP A 236 -11.62 -21.56 -0.62
C ASP A 236 -11.14 -21.68 0.83
N GLU A 237 -12.04 -22.03 1.73
CA GLU A 237 -11.73 -22.40 3.12
C GLU A 237 -11.27 -23.85 3.17
N GLN A 238 -10.14 -24.09 3.83
CA GLN A 238 -9.59 -25.43 3.91
C GLN A 238 -9.09 -25.79 5.30
N VAL A 239 -9.18 -27.07 5.62
CA VAL A 239 -8.75 -27.65 6.89
C VAL A 239 -7.86 -28.88 6.69
N ARG A 240 -6.95 -29.10 7.62
CA ARG A 240 -6.25 -30.37 7.83
C ARG A 240 -6.05 -30.64 9.31
N SER A 241 -5.74 -31.88 9.65
CA SER A 241 -5.39 -32.31 11.00
C SER A 241 -3.96 -32.81 11.05
N ASP A 242 -3.40 -32.89 12.26
CA ASP A 242 -2.31 -33.83 12.51
C ASP A 242 -2.72 -35.27 12.13
N ALA A 243 -1.75 -36.06 11.70
CA ALA A 243 -1.95 -37.48 11.38
C ALA A 243 -2.30 -38.32 12.63
N THR A 244 -2.03 -37.79 13.82
CA THR A 244 -2.23 -38.50 15.08
C THR A 244 -2.71 -37.59 16.19
N MET A 245 -3.54 -38.13 17.09
CA MET A 245 -3.83 -37.53 18.40
C MET A 245 -3.12 -38.33 19.51
N THR A 246 -2.64 -37.63 20.53
CA THR A 246 -1.88 -38.21 21.64
C THR A 246 -2.67 -38.14 22.94
N GLY A 247 -2.78 -39.27 23.63
CA GLY A 247 -3.38 -39.41 24.95
C GLY A 247 -2.53 -38.71 26.00
N GLN A 248 -3.15 -37.88 26.83
CA GLN A 248 -2.46 -37.03 27.80
C GLN A 248 -1.80 -37.83 28.93
N ASP A 249 -2.37 -38.97 29.32
CA ASP A 249 -1.93 -39.74 30.49
C ASP A 249 -1.01 -40.89 30.10
N SER A 250 -1.33 -41.61 29.03
CA SER A 250 -0.63 -42.82 28.62
C SER A 250 0.36 -42.61 27.47
N ALA A 251 0.31 -41.45 26.81
CA ALA A 251 0.95 -41.19 25.52
C ALA A 251 0.51 -42.16 24.40
N ALA A 252 -0.62 -42.85 24.55
CA ALA A 252 -1.21 -43.66 23.48
C ALA A 252 -1.54 -42.78 22.28
N THR A 253 -1.43 -43.35 21.09
CA THR A 253 -1.65 -42.62 19.85
C THR A 253 -2.88 -43.16 19.14
N LEU A 254 -3.76 -42.25 18.70
CA LEU A 254 -4.80 -42.55 17.73
C LEU A 254 -4.36 -42.03 16.37
N THR A 255 -4.50 -42.84 15.32
CA THR A 255 -4.16 -42.43 13.95
C THR A 255 -5.39 -41.93 13.20
N LEU A 256 -5.25 -40.83 12.47
CA LEU A 256 -6.31 -40.30 11.62
C LEU A 256 -6.61 -41.29 10.49
N HIS A 257 -7.87 -41.70 10.39
CA HIS A 257 -8.43 -42.48 9.31
C HIS A 257 -8.86 -41.53 8.20
N THR A 258 -8.17 -41.59 7.06
CA THR A 258 -8.33 -40.64 5.95
C THR A 258 -9.07 -41.21 4.73
N SER A 259 -9.37 -42.51 4.72
CA SER A 259 -10.03 -43.18 3.59
C SER A 259 -10.80 -44.42 4.01
N GLY A 260 -11.90 -44.71 3.32
CA GLY A 260 -12.79 -45.81 3.68
C GLY A 260 -14.03 -45.30 4.42
N THR A 261 -14.85 -46.24 4.89
CA THR A 261 -16.15 -45.91 5.47
C THR A 261 -16.17 -45.89 6.98
N SER A 262 -15.11 -46.32 7.70
CA SER A 262 -15.07 -46.33 9.17
C SER A 262 -13.65 -46.49 9.70
N PRO A 263 -13.25 -45.79 10.77
CA PRO A 263 -11.96 -45.99 11.42
C PRO A 263 -11.86 -47.40 12.02
N GLY A 264 -10.65 -47.95 12.10
CA GLY A 264 -10.35 -49.20 12.80
C GLY A 264 -9.89 -49.00 14.25
N ALA A 265 -9.46 -50.09 14.89
CA ALA A 265 -8.91 -50.03 16.26
C ALA A 265 -7.73 -49.05 16.34
N SER A 266 -7.71 -48.24 17.41
CA SER A 266 -6.73 -47.16 17.61
C SER A 266 -6.70 -46.11 16.49
N GLN A 267 -7.81 -45.95 15.76
CA GLN A 267 -8.00 -44.88 14.78
C GLN A 267 -9.18 -43.98 15.15
N PHE A 268 -9.15 -42.77 14.62
CA PHE A 268 -10.25 -41.82 14.65
C PHE A 268 -10.46 -41.24 13.25
N ALA A 269 -11.68 -40.84 12.89
CA ALA A 269 -11.93 -40.08 11.68
C ALA A 269 -12.50 -38.70 12.03
N LEU A 270 -12.15 -37.70 11.23
CA LEU A 270 -12.71 -36.35 11.35
C LEU A 270 -13.38 -35.96 10.03
N LYS A 271 -14.59 -35.41 10.14
CA LYS A 271 -15.16 -34.59 9.07
C LYS A 271 -15.25 -33.13 9.50
N ALA A 272 -15.25 -32.23 8.53
CA ALA A 272 -15.36 -30.81 8.76
C ALA A 272 -16.31 -30.16 7.75
N ASP A 273 -16.95 -29.09 8.18
CA ASP A 273 -17.82 -28.23 7.39
C ASP A 273 -17.81 -26.84 8.03
N ASP A 274 -18.18 -25.82 7.28
CA ASP A 274 -18.41 -24.48 7.79
C ASP A 274 -19.89 -24.20 8.12
N ASP A 275 -20.73 -25.22 7.99
CA ASP A 275 -22.13 -25.23 8.43
C ASP A 275 -22.43 -26.29 9.51
N ASP A 276 -23.68 -26.36 9.97
CA ASP A 276 -24.13 -27.30 11.01
C ASP A 276 -24.53 -28.70 10.46
N THR A 277 -24.19 -29.03 9.21
CA THR A 277 -24.74 -30.19 8.48
C THR A 277 -23.69 -31.27 8.18
N VAL A 278 -23.75 -32.38 8.93
CA VAL A 278 -22.83 -33.53 8.70
C VAL A 278 -22.92 -34.17 7.30
N ALA A 279 -24.03 -33.98 6.59
CA ALA A 279 -24.26 -34.59 5.28
C ALA A 279 -23.30 -34.02 4.23
N ASP A 280 -23.02 -32.73 4.31
CA ASP A 280 -22.17 -31.99 3.37
C ASP A 280 -20.70 -31.96 3.84
N SER A 281 -20.46 -32.28 5.11
CA SER A 281 -19.11 -32.33 5.68
C SER A 281 -18.15 -33.27 4.95
N VAL A 282 -16.93 -32.77 4.77
CA VAL A 282 -15.84 -33.43 4.04
C VAL A 282 -14.87 -34.13 4.98
N GLN A 283 -14.26 -35.22 4.51
CA GLN A 283 -13.28 -35.98 5.30
C GLN A 283 -11.97 -35.19 5.45
N VAL A 284 -11.59 -34.88 6.69
CA VAL A 284 -10.33 -34.20 6.99
C VAL A 284 -9.14 -35.12 6.73
N GLN A 285 -8.08 -34.53 6.20
CA GLN A 285 -6.85 -35.20 5.79
C GLN A 285 -5.66 -34.75 6.64
N SER A 286 -4.59 -35.55 6.67
CA SER A 286 -3.33 -35.20 7.35
C SER A 286 -2.28 -34.62 6.41
N ASP A 287 -2.21 -35.17 5.19
CA ASP A 287 -1.10 -34.94 4.26
C ASP A 287 -1.34 -33.72 3.36
N TYR A 288 -2.58 -33.27 3.26
CA TYR A 288 -2.99 -32.11 2.47
C TYR A 288 -4.22 -31.44 3.09
N TYR A 289 -4.51 -30.21 2.66
CA TYR A 289 -5.71 -29.48 3.07
C TYR A 289 -6.91 -29.88 2.23
N THR A 290 -8.06 -30.03 2.88
CA THR A 290 -9.35 -30.35 2.24
C THR A 290 -10.22 -29.10 2.24
N THR A 291 -10.81 -28.76 1.09
CA THR A 291 -11.77 -27.65 0.98
C THR A 291 -13.07 -28.01 1.69
N ILE A 292 -13.47 -27.17 2.65
CA ILE A 292 -14.75 -27.28 3.37
C ILE A 292 -15.79 -26.32 2.77
N ASN A 293 -15.35 -25.17 2.24
CA ASN A 293 -16.20 -24.19 1.58
C ASN A 293 -15.43 -23.55 0.41
N ASN A 294 -16.08 -23.37 -0.74
CA ASN A 294 -15.53 -22.72 -1.94
C ASN A 294 -16.37 -21.55 -2.45
N SER A 295 -17.19 -20.95 -1.58
CA SER A 295 -18.08 -19.83 -1.89
C SER A 295 -17.58 -18.49 -1.34
N GLY A 296 -16.36 -18.46 -0.78
CA GLY A 296 -15.75 -17.27 -0.23
C GLY A 296 -15.57 -16.19 -1.30
N THR A 297 -15.90 -14.95 -0.96
CA THR A 297 -15.74 -13.77 -1.82
C THR A 297 -14.78 -12.77 -1.19
N GLN A 298 -14.32 -11.79 -1.97
CA GLN A 298 -13.54 -10.66 -1.44
C GLN A 298 -14.17 -10.07 -0.18
N THR A 299 -13.34 -9.78 0.82
CA THR A 299 -13.78 -9.28 2.13
C THR A 299 -13.55 -7.77 2.26
N GLY A 300 -14.08 -7.19 3.35
CA GLY A 300 -13.64 -5.88 3.83
C GLY A 300 -12.35 -5.96 4.66
N GLU A 301 -11.81 -4.81 5.05
CA GLU A 301 -10.57 -4.69 5.84
C GLU A 301 -10.65 -5.38 7.22
N ALA A 302 -11.87 -5.55 7.76
CA ALA A 302 -12.10 -6.27 9.01
C ALA A 302 -12.17 -7.80 8.83
N GLY A 303 -12.26 -8.28 7.59
CA GLY A 303 -12.52 -9.68 7.27
C GLY A 303 -13.95 -10.13 7.54
N ILE A 304 -14.18 -11.43 7.41
CA ILE A 304 -15.41 -12.12 7.76
C ILE A 304 -15.06 -13.17 8.82
N THR A 305 -15.78 -13.15 9.95
CA THR A 305 -15.64 -14.18 10.98
C THR A 305 -16.62 -15.31 10.70
N GLN A 306 -16.09 -16.48 10.32
CA GLN A 306 -16.85 -17.72 10.28
C GLN A 306 -16.87 -18.32 11.68
N ALA A 307 -18.02 -18.25 12.34
CA ALA A 307 -18.17 -18.71 13.74
C ALA A 307 -18.35 -20.23 13.85
N ASN A 308 -18.73 -20.88 12.76
CA ASN A 308 -19.30 -22.22 12.73
C ASN A 308 -18.45 -23.20 11.91
N ASN A 309 -17.14 -23.24 12.11
CA ASN A 309 -16.38 -24.38 11.60
C ASN A 309 -16.65 -25.58 12.53
N HIS A 310 -17.43 -26.54 12.04
CA HIS A 310 -17.82 -27.72 12.79
C HIS A 310 -16.93 -28.91 12.45
N LEU A 311 -16.72 -29.76 13.45
CA LEU A 311 -15.99 -31.01 13.29
C LEU A 311 -16.85 -32.15 13.81
N TRP A 312 -16.81 -33.27 13.10
CA TRP A 312 -17.48 -34.50 13.49
C TRP A 312 -16.45 -35.60 13.70
N LEU A 313 -16.42 -36.13 14.92
CA LEU A 313 -15.55 -37.22 15.32
C LEU A 313 -16.24 -38.58 15.17
N TRP A 314 -15.49 -39.53 14.63
CA TRP A 314 -15.80 -40.95 14.66
C TRP A 314 -14.70 -41.71 15.40
N LEU A 315 -15.09 -42.48 16.42
CA LEU A 315 -14.23 -43.44 17.10
C LEU A 315 -14.64 -44.89 16.81
N TYR A 316 -13.66 -45.79 16.68
CA TYR A 316 -13.95 -47.22 16.60
C TYR A 316 -14.54 -47.77 17.92
N GLU A 317 -15.18 -48.94 17.86
CA GLU A 317 -15.91 -49.55 18.98
C GLU A 317 -15.02 -50.10 20.11
N SER A 318 -13.71 -50.26 19.87
CA SER A 318 -12.77 -50.83 20.84
C SER A 318 -11.31 -50.42 20.56
N GLY A 319 -10.38 -50.79 21.45
CA GLY A 319 -8.94 -50.59 21.24
C GLY A 319 -8.45 -49.15 21.44
N ILE A 320 -9.24 -48.33 22.14
CA ILE A 320 -8.91 -46.96 22.53
C ILE A 320 -8.93 -46.90 24.06
N ILE A 321 -7.87 -46.36 24.66
CA ILE A 321 -7.76 -46.20 26.11
C ILE A 321 -8.64 -45.03 26.54
N SER A 322 -9.31 -45.14 27.67
CA SER A 322 -10.14 -44.06 28.19
C SER A 322 -9.27 -42.97 28.82
N GLU A 323 -8.99 -41.91 28.06
CA GLU A 323 -8.24 -40.72 28.48
C GLU A 323 -8.57 -39.53 27.55
N GLU A 324 -7.99 -38.36 27.81
CA GLU A 324 -8.09 -37.21 26.90
C GLU A 324 -7.05 -37.35 25.77
N TYR A 325 -7.49 -37.24 24.51
CA TYR A 325 -6.62 -37.21 23.33
C TYR A 325 -6.57 -35.80 22.75
N GLN A 326 -5.36 -35.32 22.42
CA GLN A 326 -5.15 -34.00 21.83
C GLN A 326 -4.40 -34.09 20.50
N GLY A 327 -4.75 -33.21 19.57
CA GLY A 327 -4.07 -33.00 18.30
C GLY A 327 -4.37 -31.60 17.76
N THR A 328 -3.71 -31.21 16.68
CA THR A 328 -3.83 -29.87 16.10
C THR A 328 -4.65 -29.90 14.82
N LEU A 329 -5.50 -28.89 14.64
CA LEU A 329 -6.15 -28.58 13.37
C LEU A 329 -5.54 -27.32 12.79
N TYR A 330 -5.44 -27.28 11.47
CA TYR A 330 -4.89 -26.16 10.74
C TYR A 330 -5.93 -25.69 9.74
N TYR A 331 -6.24 -24.39 9.78
CA TYR A 331 -7.11 -23.70 8.85
C TYR A 331 -6.28 -22.81 7.94
N ARG A 332 -6.68 -22.73 6.67
CA ARG A 332 -6.16 -21.75 5.73
C ARG A 332 -7.25 -21.35 4.75
N ILE A 333 -6.99 -20.27 4.01
CA ILE A 333 -7.71 -19.96 2.77
C ILE A 333 -6.71 -20.00 1.60
N ILE A 334 -7.20 -20.31 0.41
CA ILE A 334 -6.46 -20.24 -0.86
C ILE A 334 -7.30 -19.50 -1.91
N ASN A 335 -6.68 -19.08 -3.01
CA ASN A 335 -7.39 -18.46 -4.12
C ASN A 335 -8.45 -19.44 -4.72
N GLY A 336 -9.70 -18.99 -4.81
CA GLY A 336 -10.88 -19.78 -5.19
C GLY A 336 -11.32 -19.57 -6.64
N LEU A 337 -10.40 -19.77 -7.60
CA LEU A 337 -10.64 -19.61 -9.05
C LEU A 337 -11.63 -20.62 -9.64
#